data_AF-A0A444URY5-F1
#
_entry.id   AF-A0A444URY5-F1
#
_cell.length_a   1.000
_cell.length_b   1.000
_cell.length_c   1.000
_cell.angle_alpha   90.00
_cell.angle_beta   90.00
_cell.angle_gamma   90.00
#
_symmetry.space_group_name_H-M   'P 1'
#
loop_
_entity.id
_entity.type
_entity.pdbx_description
1 polymer ?
#
loop_
_entity_poly.entity_id
_entity_poly.type
_entity_poly.pdbx_seq_one_letter_code
_entity_poly.pdbx_strand_id
1 'polypeptide(L)'
;MKQTLATVKRELVMVKRELVTVKRDRATLKRELKSTNHKLSAINQPRRAAPVTDRSASQAGQQTQQCGVKTLADVPLNPISDDEEARIYNDNVGKCDKYALQIFKSLVNPGILSQWAGHVNYKGKKGRKGVPRNVINAVNARLGRRFPGIGKMEEQAINNQINGFLRRPSTAFQR
;
A
#
# COMPACT_ATOMS: atom_id res chain seq x y z
N MET A 1 -46.50 10.52 -21.36
CA MET A 1 -45.41 9.53 -21.58
C MET A 1 -44.31 9.98 -22.57
N LYS A 2 -44.60 10.62 -23.70
CA LYS A 2 -43.55 10.99 -24.68
C LYS A 2 -42.55 12.06 -24.18
N GLN A 3 -43.00 13.04 -23.39
CA GLN A 3 -42.14 14.11 -22.87
C GLN A 3 -41.13 13.63 -21.82
N THR A 4 -41.53 12.75 -20.90
CA THR A 4 -40.64 12.19 -19.86
C THR A 4 -39.52 11.35 -20.48
N LEU A 5 -39.82 10.57 -21.51
CA LEU A 5 -38.82 9.81 -22.26
C LEU A 5 -37.78 10.71 -22.95
N ALA A 6 -38.21 11.86 -23.47
CA ALA A 6 -37.30 12.82 -24.10
C ALA A 6 -36.34 13.44 -23.06
N THR A 7 -36.84 13.76 -21.86
CA THR A 7 -36.01 14.28 -20.76
C THR A 7 -34.96 13.27 -20.31
N VAL A 8 -35.37 12.03 -20.03
CA VAL A 8 -34.45 10.95 -19.61
C VAL A 8 -33.37 10.69 -20.67
N LYS A 9 -33.72 10.73 -21.97
CA LYS A 9 -32.73 10.59 -23.05
C LYS A 9 -31.69 11.70 -23.03
N ARG A 10 -32.07 12.96 -22.75
CA ARG A 10 -31.11 14.08 -22.66
C ARG A 10 -30.20 13.93 -21.45
N GLU A 11 -30.75 13.58 -20.30
CA GLU A 11 -29.97 13.33 -19.08
C GLU A 11 -28.96 12.21 -19.28
N LEU A 12 -29.36 11.10 -19.91
CA LEU A 12 -28.46 9.99 -20.23
C LEU A 12 -27.29 10.41 -21.14
N VAL A 13 -27.55 11.30 -22.10
CA VAL A 13 -26.47 11.85 -22.97
C VAL A 13 -25.51 12.71 -22.16
N MET A 14 -26.02 13.53 -21.23
CA MET A 14 -25.18 14.34 -20.35
C MET A 14 -24.31 13.47 -19.44
N VAL A 15 -24.90 12.47 -18.78
CA VAL A 15 -24.16 11.51 -17.93
C VAL A 15 -23.09 10.75 -18.74
N LYS A 16 -23.40 10.35 -19.98
CA LYS A 16 -22.40 9.72 -20.86
C LYS A 16 -21.22 10.65 -21.17
N ARG A 17 -21.47 11.94 -21.39
CA ARG A 17 -20.40 12.93 -21.63
C ARG A 17 -19.52 13.11 -20.40
N GLU A 18 -20.13 13.26 -19.23
CA GLU A 18 -19.42 13.36 -17.95
C GLU A 18 -18.56 12.12 -17.68
N LEU A 19 -19.11 10.92 -17.93
CA LEU A 19 -18.37 9.67 -17.78
C LEU A 19 -17.14 9.60 -18.69
N VAL A 20 -17.22 10.13 -19.92
CA VAL A 20 -16.06 10.19 -20.82
C VAL A 20 -15.01 11.16 -20.27
N THR A 21 -15.41 12.32 -19.73
CA THR A 21 -14.49 13.27 -19.08
C THR A 21 -13.78 12.63 -17.89
N VAL A 22 -14.53 12.01 -16.97
CA VAL A 22 -13.98 11.32 -15.80
C VAL A 22 -13.00 10.21 -16.20
N LYS A 23 -13.28 9.47 -17.29
CA LYS A 23 -12.35 8.46 -17.81
C LYS A 23 -11.03 9.06 -18.30
N ARG A 24 -11.05 10.24 -18.92
CA ARG A 24 -9.84 10.95 -19.35
C ARG A 24 -9.05 11.44 -18.15
N ASP A 25 -9.71 12.05 -17.17
CA ASP A 25 -9.06 12.54 -15.96
C ASP A 25 -8.39 11.40 -15.18
N ARG A 26 -9.08 10.26 -15.05
CA ARG A 26 -8.50 9.05 -14.45
C ARG A 26 -7.23 8.59 -15.17
N ALA A 27 -7.20 8.67 -16.50
CA ALA A 27 -6.02 8.30 -17.28
C ALA A 27 -4.85 9.27 -17.05
N THR A 28 -5.12 10.57 -16.96
CA THR A 28 -4.13 11.60 -16.64
C THR A 28 -3.54 11.39 -15.25
N LEU A 29 -4.39 11.22 -14.22
CA LEU A 29 -3.96 10.95 -12.85
C LEU A 29 -3.11 9.68 -12.73
N LYS A 30 -3.44 8.63 -13.51
CA LYS A 30 -2.63 7.40 -13.54
C LYS A 30 -1.21 7.65 -14.08
N ARG A 31 -1.05 8.53 -15.08
CA ARG A 31 0.27 8.91 -15.63
C ARG A 31 1.07 9.74 -14.62
N GLU A 32 0.43 10.71 -13.99
CA GLU A 32 1.06 11.56 -12.96
C GLU A 32 1.53 10.73 -11.76
N LEU A 33 0.70 9.79 -11.30
CA LEU A 33 1.07 8.86 -10.23
C LEU A 33 2.28 7.99 -10.62
N LYS A 34 2.34 7.50 -11.86
CA LYS A 34 3.50 6.74 -12.34
C LYS A 34 4.76 7.61 -12.37
N SER A 35 4.65 8.85 -12.84
CA SER A 35 5.76 9.82 -12.89
C SER A 35 6.29 10.17 -11.50
N THR A 36 5.40 10.48 -10.56
CA THR A 36 5.79 10.76 -9.17
C THR A 36 6.45 9.56 -8.49
N ASN A 37 5.95 8.35 -8.74
CA ASN A 37 6.57 7.14 -8.22
C ASN A 37 7.98 6.90 -8.80
N HIS A 38 8.19 7.22 -10.08
CA HIS A 38 9.53 7.16 -10.69
C HIS A 38 10.49 8.19 -10.06
N LYS A 39 10.05 9.43 -9.86
CA LYS A 39 10.82 10.48 -9.17
C LYS A 39 11.20 10.06 -7.75
N LEU A 40 10.25 9.52 -6.99
CA LEU A 40 10.50 9.02 -5.63
C LEU A 40 11.47 7.83 -5.62
N SER A 41 11.43 6.98 -6.64
CA SER A 41 12.38 5.88 -6.79
C SER A 41 13.80 6.41 -7.06
N ALA A 42 13.94 7.43 -7.89
CA ALA A 42 15.24 8.07 -8.16
C ALA A 42 15.85 8.73 -6.91
N ILE A 43 15.02 9.35 -6.06
CA ILE A 43 15.47 9.96 -4.79
C ILE A 43 15.93 8.89 -3.78
N ASN A 44 15.29 7.72 -3.78
CA ASN A 44 15.58 6.64 -2.83
C ASN A 44 16.69 5.68 -3.30
N GLN A 45 17.30 5.89 -4.46
CA GLN A 45 18.51 5.14 -4.81
C GLN A 45 19.69 5.68 -3.98
N PRO A 46 20.44 4.80 -3.27
CA PRO A 46 21.64 5.23 -2.56
C PRO A 46 22.61 5.84 -3.58
N ARG A 47 23.01 7.08 -3.30
CA ARG A 47 24.03 7.83 -4.06
C ARG A 47 25.26 6.92 -4.18
N ARG A 48 25.49 6.32 -5.34
CA ARG A 48 26.72 5.58 -5.64
C ARG A 48 27.85 6.62 -5.58
N ALA A 49 28.53 6.70 -4.45
CA ALA A 49 29.72 7.51 -4.29
C ALA A 49 30.78 6.93 -5.23
N ALA A 50 31.38 7.81 -6.03
CA ALA A 50 32.61 7.52 -6.76
C ALA A 50 33.69 7.05 -5.77
N PRO A 51 34.63 6.19 -6.20
CA PRO A 51 35.66 5.68 -5.31
C PRO A 51 36.65 6.82 -4.98
N VAL A 52 36.69 7.23 -3.72
CA VAL A 52 37.77 8.08 -3.20
C VAL A 52 38.71 7.16 -2.44
N THR A 53 39.93 7.06 -2.97
CA THR A 53 41.04 6.31 -2.41
C THR A 53 41.51 6.88 -1.07
N ASP A 54 41.59 5.99 -0.10
CA ASP A 54 42.59 5.82 0.96
C ASP A 54 43.21 7.07 1.63
N ARG A 55 42.89 7.28 2.92
CA ARG A 55 43.92 7.36 3.99
C ARG A 55 43.32 7.36 5.39
N SER A 56 44.09 6.73 6.26
CA SER A 56 43.84 6.33 7.64
C SER A 56 43.55 7.45 8.66
N ALA A 57 43.00 6.98 9.79
CA ALA A 57 43.28 7.39 11.17
C ALA A 57 42.17 8.13 11.93
N SER A 58 41.69 7.40 12.94
CA SER A 58 41.47 7.86 14.32
C SER A 58 40.27 8.75 14.67
N GLN A 59 39.46 8.11 15.51
CA GLN A 59 38.87 8.64 16.74
C GLN A 59 37.59 9.48 16.70
N ALA A 60 36.67 8.95 17.51
CA ALA A 60 35.85 9.65 18.49
C ALA A 60 34.67 10.50 17.99
N GLY A 61 33.51 10.16 18.55
CA GLY A 61 32.45 11.12 18.81
C GLY A 61 31.57 11.42 17.61
N GLN A 62 30.38 10.81 17.63
CA GLN A 62 29.07 11.43 17.43
C GLN A 62 28.13 10.37 16.86
N GLN A 63 27.42 9.69 17.78
CA GLN A 63 26.13 9.09 17.46
C GLN A 63 25.15 10.24 17.14
N THR A 64 25.23 10.74 15.92
CA THR A 64 24.11 11.39 15.28
C THR A 64 23.11 10.29 14.94
N GLN A 65 22.04 10.19 15.73
CA GLN A 65 20.90 9.31 15.45
C GLN A 65 20.31 9.68 14.09
N GLN A 66 20.77 8.98 13.06
CA GLN A 66 20.22 9.04 11.72
C GLN A 66 18.78 8.53 11.75
N CYS A 67 17.85 9.45 11.53
CA CYS A 67 16.45 9.22 11.23
C CYS A 67 16.33 8.58 9.83
N GLY A 68 16.81 7.35 9.69
CA GLY A 68 16.60 6.51 8.52
C GLY A 68 15.50 5.51 8.84
N VAL A 69 14.32 5.67 8.24
CA VAL A 69 13.23 4.69 8.31
C VAL A 69 13.73 3.36 7.74
N LYS A 70 14.23 2.46 8.60
CA LYS A 70 14.72 1.15 8.20
C LYS A 70 13.53 0.25 7.88
N THR A 71 13.10 0.28 6.62
CA THR A 71 12.14 -0.69 6.05
C THR A 71 12.82 -2.04 5.94
N LEU A 72 12.10 -3.13 6.23
CA LEU A 72 12.61 -4.48 6.03
C LEU A 72 12.89 -4.76 4.54
N ALA A 73 13.83 -5.67 4.29
CA ALA A 73 14.09 -6.19 2.95
C ALA A 73 12.86 -6.93 2.39
N ASP A 74 12.77 -7.02 1.08
CA ASP A 74 11.68 -7.71 0.40
C ASP A 74 11.64 -9.20 0.77
N VAL A 75 10.43 -9.73 0.90
CA VAL A 75 10.16 -11.13 1.29
C VAL A 75 9.37 -11.86 0.20
N PRO A 76 9.49 -13.19 0.09
CA PRO A 76 8.63 -13.95 -0.81
C PRO A 76 7.15 -13.75 -0.45
N LEU A 77 6.33 -13.50 -1.47
CA LEU A 77 4.88 -13.36 -1.32
C LEU A 77 4.20 -14.66 -1.70
N ASN A 78 3.24 -15.08 -0.87
CA ASN A 78 2.35 -16.18 -1.19
C ASN A 78 1.42 -15.76 -2.35
N PRO A 79 1.20 -16.63 -3.35
CA PRO A 79 0.20 -16.39 -4.37
C PRO A 79 -1.21 -16.42 -3.75
N ILE A 80 -2.06 -15.49 -4.16
CA ILE A 80 -3.49 -15.48 -3.84
C ILE A 80 -4.22 -15.70 -5.15
N SER A 81 -5.02 -16.75 -5.23
CA SER A 81 -5.87 -17.05 -6.39
C SER A 81 -6.99 -16.03 -6.52
N ASP A 82 -7.51 -15.84 -7.72
CA ASP A 82 -8.62 -14.91 -7.96
C ASP A 82 -9.87 -15.29 -7.13
N ASP A 83 -10.14 -16.59 -6.96
CA ASP A 83 -11.24 -17.10 -6.14
C ASP A 83 -11.05 -16.76 -4.66
N GLU A 84 -9.83 -16.89 -4.13
CA GLU A 84 -9.53 -16.53 -2.75
C GLU A 84 -9.61 -15.02 -2.54
N GLU A 85 -9.08 -14.21 -3.47
CA GLU A 85 -9.23 -12.75 -3.42
C GLU A 85 -10.71 -12.33 -3.48
N ALA A 86 -11.54 -13.04 -4.27
CA ALA A 86 -12.97 -12.80 -4.35
C ALA A 86 -13.69 -13.16 -3.04
N ARG A 87 -13.37 -14.29 -2.40
CA ARG A 87 -13.90 -14.66 -1.08
C ARG A 87 -13.56 -13.60 -0.03
N ILE A 88 -12.28 -13.23 0.07
CA ILE A 88 -11.81 -12.20 1.00
C ILE A 88 -12.54 -10.86 0.74
N TYR A 89 -12.77 -10.50 -0.52
CA TYR A 89 -13.53 -9.29 -0.85
C TYR A 89 -14.99 -9.38 -0.39
N ASN A 90 -15.68 -10.48 -0.68
CA ASN A 90 -17.09 -10.66 -0.33
C ASN A 90 -17.31 -10.63 1.19
N ASP A 91 -16.39 -11.17 1.97
CA ASP A 91 -16.46 -11.13 3.44
C ASP A 91 -16.21 -9.73 4.03
N ASN A 92 -15.63 -8.82 3.23
CA ASN A 92 -15.19 -7.50 3.67
C ASN A 92 -15.75 -6.36 2.80
N VAL A 93 -16.91 -6.56 2.17
CA VAL A 93 -17.58 -5.52 1.36
C VAL A 93 -17.78 -4.26 2.20
N GLY A 94 -17.33 -3.12 1.66
CA GLY A 94 -17.37 -1.82 2.32
C GLY A 94 -16.37 -1.63 3.47
N LYS A 95 -15.59 -2.65 3.85
CA LYS A 95 -14.63 -2.61 4.97
C LYS A 95 -13.19 -2.73 4.45
N CYS A 96 -12.70 -1.64 3.86
CA CYS A 96 -11.42 -1.63 3.15
C CYS A 96 -10.20 -1.95 4.05
N ASP A 97 -10.26 -1.56 5.32
CA ASP A 97 -9.26 -1.82 6.36
C ASP A 97 -9.17 -3.32 6.72
N LYS A 98 -10.32 -3.97 6.90
CA LYS A 98 -10.40 -5.42 7.17
C LYS A 98 -9.99 -6.23 5.96
N TYR A 99 -10.43 -5.82 4.77
CA TYR A 99 -9.97 -6.40 3.50
C TYR A 99 -8.45 -6.31 3.37
N ALA A 100 -7.86 -5.13 3.61
CA ALA A 100 -6.41 -4.92 3.56
C ALA A 100 -5.66 -5.85 4.51
N LEU A 101 -6.18 -6.03 5.73
CA LEU A 101 -5.58 -6.92 6.71
C LEU A 101 -5.61 -8.39 6.26
N GLN A 102 -6.73 -8.87 5.69
CA GLN A 102 -6.83 -10.27 5.22
C GLN A 102 -5.94 -10.52 4.00
N ILE A 103 -5.87 -9.57 3.07
CA ILE A 103 -4.90 -9.63 1.96
C ILE A 103 -3.46 -9.65 2.51
N PHE A 104 -3.14 -8.79 3.47
CA PHE A 104 -1.82 -8.75 4.11
C PHE A 104 -1.45 -10.10 4.76
N LYS A 105 -2.37 -10.70 5.52
CA LYS A 105 -2.18 -12.03 6.14
C LYS A 105 -2.00 -13.14 5.11
N SER A 106 -2.72 -13.06 3.99
CA SER A 106 -2.68 -14.08 2.94
C SER A 106 -1.40 -13.98 2.10
N LEU A 107 -0.89 -12.77 1.90
CA LEU A 107 0.33 -12.50 1.12
C LEU A 107 1.62 -12.92 1.82
N VAL A 108 1.69 -12.81 3.15
CA VAL A 108 2.94 -13.03 3.88
C VAL A 108 2.89 -14.37 4.58
N ASN A 109 3.96 -15.17 4.44
CA ASN A 109 4.06 -16.44 5.13
C ASN A 109 3.86 -16.27 6.66
N PRO A 110 3.04 -17.12 7.31
CA PRO A 110 2.82 -17.10 8.76
C PRO A 110 4.10 -17.04 9.60
N GLY A 111 5.14 -17.80 9.22
CA GLY A 111 6.43 -17.81 9.91
C GLY A 111 7.14 -16.46 9.87
N ILE A 112 7.05 -15.75 8.73
CA ILE A 112 7.60 -14.39 8.59
C ILE A 112 6.78 -13.39 9.43
N LEU A 113 5.45 -13.50 9.41
CA LEU A 113 4.58 -12.64 10.23
C LEU A 113 4.87 -12.77 11.73
N SER A 114 5.15 -13.98 12.20
CA SER A 114 5.53 -14.23 13.60
C SER A 114 6.84 -13.54 13.97
N GLN A 115 7.82 -13.48 13.07
CA GLN A 115 9.07 -12.75 13.30
C GLN A 115 8.88 -11.23 13.35
N TRP A 116 7.81 -10.71 12.75
CA TRP A 116 7.50 -9.27 12.73
C TRP A 116 6.74 -8.79 13.96
N ALA A 117 6.18 -9.73 14.73
CA ALA A 117 5.39 -9.47 15.92
C ALA A 117 6.11 -8.51 16.87
N GLY A 118 5.49 -7.38 17.22
CA GLY A 118 6.03 -6.41 18.18
C GLY A 118 7.18 -5.54 17.67
N HIS A 119 7.89 -5.94 16.61
CA HIS A 119 9.13 -5.29 16.13
C HIS A 119 8.96 -4.49 14.83
N VAL A 120 7.87 -4.74 14.10
CA VAL A 120 7.56 -4.11 12.81
C VAL A 120 6.27 -3.28 12.93
N ASN A 121 6.19 -2.19 12.17
CA ASN A 121 4.94 -1.52 11.91
C ASN A 121 4.87 -1.06 10.44
N TYR A 122 3.67 -0.72 9.98
CA TYR A 122 3.38 -0.45 8.57
C TYR A 122 4.32 0.60 7.94
N LYS A 123 4.65 1.68 8.66
CA LYS A 123 5.46 2.81 8.14
C LYS A 123 6.91 2.85 8.63
N GLY A 124 7.33 1.95 9.52
CA GLY A 124 8.65 1.98 10.19
C GLY A 124 8.85 3.16 11.15
N LYS A 125 7.84 3.52 11.94
CA LYS A 125 7.90 4.64 12.91
C LYS A 125 8.24 4.17 14.33
N LYS A 126 8.65 5.10 15.21
CA LYS A 126 8.88 4.86 16.66
C LYS A 126 9.90 3.76 16.94
N GLY A 127 11.04 3.77 16.24
CA GLY A 127 12.12 2.80 16.43
C GLY A 127 11.81 1.38 15.92
N ARG A 128 10.65 1.16 15.30
CA ARG A 128 10.28 -0.12 14.69
C ARG A 128 10.63 -0.14 13.20
N LYS A 129 10.90 -1.34 12.69
CA LYS A 129 11.16 -1.52 11.26
C LYS A 129 9.86 -1.38 10.46
N GLY A 130 9.98 -0.92 9.21
CA GLY A 130 8.87 -0.83 8.27
C GLY A 130 8.53 -2.16 7.62
N VAL A 131 7.26 -2.40 7.32
CA VAL A 131 6.84 -3.54 6.48
C VAL A 131 7.54 -3.45 5.11
N PRO A 132 8.04 -4.56 4.54
CA PRO A 132 8.70 -4.58 3.24
C PRO A 132 7.89 -3.88 2.13
N ARG A 133 8.61 -3.22 1.21
CA ARG A 133 7.96 -2.40 0.18
C ARG A 133 7.18 -3.25 -0.80
N ASN A 134 7.68 -4.43 -1.15
CA ASN A 134 6.97 -5.36 -2.04
C ASN A 134 5.61 -5.82 -1.46
N VAL A 135 5.52 -6.06 -0.16
CA VAL A 135 4.27 -6.40 0.54
C VAL A 135 3.28 -5.24 0.47
N ILE A 136 3.72 -4.03 0.81
CA ILE A 136 2.88 -2.82 0.74
C ILE A 136 2.35 -2.61 -0.69
N ASN A 137 3.20 -2.74 -1.69
CA ASN A 137 2.81 -2.61 -3.09
C ASN A 137 1.78 -3.67 -3.51
N ALA A 138 1.95 -4.92 -3.07
CA ALA A 138 1.03 -6.01 -3.38
C ALA A 138 -0.35 -5.86 -2.73
N VAL A 139 -0.40 -5.35 -1.48
CA VAL A 139 -1.65 -4.98 -0.81
C VAL A 139 -2.34 -3.82 -1.53
N ASN A 140 -1.59 -2.75 -1.84
CA ASN A 140 -2.14 -1.57 -2.51
C ASN A 140 -2.64 -1.87 -3.93
N ALA A 141 -1.96 -2.75 -4.67
CA ALA A 141 -2.41 -3.18 -5.98
C ALA A 141 -3.79 -3.86 -5.93
N ARG A 142 -4.05 -4.65 -4.88
CA ARG A 142 -5.35 -5.32 -4.65
C ARG A 142 -6.42 -4.35 -4.17
N LEU A 143 -6.06 -3.47 -3.25
CA LEU A 143 -6.94 -2.40 -2.77
C LEU A 143 -7.43 -1.52 -3.92
N GLY A 144 -6.51 -1.06 -4.79
CA GLY A 144 -6.85 -0.19 -5.91
C GLY A 144 -7.79 -0.83 -6.95
N ARG A 145 -7.90 -2.17 -6.99
CA ARG A 145 -8.87 -2.87 -7.85
C ARG A 145 -10.29 -2.85 -7.28
N ARG A 146 -10.43 -2.94 -5.96
CA ARG A 146 -11.71 -3.14 -5.26
C ARG A 146 -12.27 -1.87 -4.63
N PHE A 147 -11.40 -0.95 -4.25
CA PHE A 147 -11.71 0.29 -3.54
C PHE A 147 -11.04 1.47 -4.28
N PRO A 148 -11.63 1.95 -5.38
CA PRO A 148 -11.11 3.14 -6.04
C PRO A 148 -11.29 4.37 -5.14
N GLY A 149 -10.28 5.22 -5.05
CA GLY A 149 -10.38 6.50 -4.33
C GLY A 149 -10.19 6.43 -2.82
N ILE A 150 -9.43 5.46 -2.30
CA ILE A 150 -9.00 5.42 -0.89
C ILE A 150 -8.40 6.77 -0.50
N GLY A 151 -9.02 7.45 0.45
CA GLY A 151 -8.59 8.73 0.99
C GLY A 151 -7.64 8.56 2.17
N LYS A 152 -7.23 9.69 2.76
CA LYS A 152 -6.31 9.71 3.91
C LYS A 152 -6.88 9.02 5.14
N MET A 153 -8.20 9.08 5.33
CA MET A 153 -8.87 8.45 6.48
C MET A 153 -8.84 6.93 6.36
N GLU A 154 -9.16 6.40 5.19
CA GLU A 154 -9.12 4.96 4.90
C GLU A 154 -7.69 4.45 4.94
N GLU A 155 -6.71 5.18 4.39
CA GLU A 155 -5.29 4.83 4.51
C GLU A 155 -4.87 4.74 5.99
N GLN A 156 -5.30 5.70 6.82
CA GLN A 156 -5.01 5.68 8.24
C GLN A 156 -5.68 4.51 8.96
N ALA A 157 -6.91 4.17 8.59
CA ALA A 157 -7.62 3.00 9.12
C ALA A 157 -6.90 1.69 8.77
N ILE A 158 -6.49 1.51 7.50
CA ILE A 158 -5.69 0.38 7.03
C ILE A 158 -4.38 0.26 7.84
N ASN A 159 -3.66 1.38 7.97
CA ASN A 159 -2.41 1.43 8.72
C ASN A 159 -2.62 1.02 10.18
N ASN A 160 -3.66 1.54 10.82
CA ASN A 160 -4.01 1.23 12.20
C ASN A 160 -4.37 -0.24 12.37
N GLN A 161 -5.15 -0.79 11.44
CA GLN A 161 -5.61 -2.18 11.45
C GLN A 161 -4.44 -3.17 11.32
N ILE A 162 -3.54 -2.95 10.35
CA ILE A 162 -2.34 -3.77 10.17
C ILE A 162 -1.39 -3.61 11.37
N ASN A 163 -1.21 -2.39 11.89
CA ASN A 163 -0.40 -2.18 13.09
C ASN A 163 -0.99 -2.79 14.35
N GLY A 164 -2.31 -2.89 14.46
CA GLY A 164 -3.02 -3.61 15.52
C GLY A 164 -2.65 -5.08 15.47
N PHE A 165 -2.77 -5.69 14.29
CA PHE A 165 -2.37 -7.08 14.06
C PHE A 165 -0.88 -7.34 14.36
N LEU A 166 0.03 -6.52 13.82
CA LEU A 166 1.48 -6.67 14.04
C LEU A 166 1.91 -6.49 15.50
N ARG A 167 1.10 -5.84 16.34
CA ARG A 167 1.35 -5.75 17.78
C ARG A 167 0.98 -7.03 18.53
N ARG A 168 -0.04 -7.75 18.07
CA ARG A 168 -0.56 -8.97 18.71
C ARG A 168 -1.09 -9.95 17.65
N PRO A 169 -0.20 -10.70 16.96
CA PRO A 169 -0.62 -11.65 15.93
C PRO A 169 -1.30 -12.93 16.48
N SER A 170 -1.39 -13.07 17.80
CA SER A 170 -1.86 -14.28 18.51
C SER A 170 -3.30 -14.70 18.23
N THR A 171 -4.19 -13.82 17.75
CA THR A 171 -5.63 -14.12 17.60
C THR A 171 -6.05 -14.61 16.21
N ALA A 172 -5.14 -14.87 15.26
CA ALA A 172 -5.52 -15.04 13.85
C ALA A 172 -5.01 -16.32 13.14
N PHE A 173 -4.36 -17.24 13.87
CA PHE A 173 -3.96 -18.55 13.35
C PHE A 173 -4.96 -19.67 13.67
N GLN A 174 -6.05 -19.36 14.37
CA GLN A 174 -7.22 -20.24 14.47
C GLN A 174 -7.93 -20.19 13.11
N ARG A 175 -7.69 -21.22 12.29
CA ARG A 175 -8.47 -21.51 11.08
C ARG A 175 -9.87 -21.96 11.46
#